data_AF-A0A6G2V033-F1
#
_entry.id   AF-A0A6G2V033-F1
#
_cell.length_a   1.000
_cell.length_b   1.000
_cell.length_c   1.000
_cell.angle_alpha   90.00
_cell.angle_beta   90.00
_cell.angle_gamma   90.00
#
_symmetry.space_group_name_H-M   'P 1'
#
loop_
_entity.id
_entity.type
_entity.pdbx_description
1 polymer ?
#
loop_
_entity_poly.entity_id
_entity_poly.type
_entity_poly.pdbx_seq_one_letter_code
_entity_poly.pdbx_strand_id
1 'polypeptide(L)'
;KVTQLAAEHGAALIALTIDEEGQARTAEHKVAIAERLIADLTGNWGIHESDILIDTLTFTICTGQEESRKDGIATIEAIRELKKRHPDVQTTLGLSNISFGLNPAARVVLNSVFLDECVKA
;
A
#
# COMPACT_ATOMS: atom_id res chain seq x y z
N LYS A 1 -15.72 -4.32 -13.40
CA LYS A 1 -15.67 -3.28 -14.48
C LYS A 1 -14.26 -2.75 -14.69
N VAL A 2 -13.56 -2.24 -13.66
CA VAL A 2 -12.18 -1.73 -13.80
C VAL A 2 -11.21 -2.84 -14.23
N THR A 3 -11.23 -3.99 -13.55
CA THR A 3 -10.32 -5.12 -13.87
C THR A 3 -10.52 -5.66 -15.29
N GLN A 4 -11.77 -5.76 -15.73
CA GLN A 4 -12.08 -6.15 -17.11
C GLN A 4 -11.44 -5.20 -18.13
N LEU A 5 -11.58 -3.88 -17.94
CA LEU A 5 -10.96 -2.90 -18.82
C LEU A 5 -9.43 -3.00 -18.79
N ALA A 6 -8.84 -3.23 -17.62
CA ALA A 6 -7.39 -3.40 -17.51
C ALA A 6 -6.90 -4.64 -18.26
N ALA A 7 -7.61 -5.77 -18.15
CA ALA A 7 -7.30 -6.98 -18.89
C ALA A 7 -7.46 -6.79 -20.42
N GLU A 8 -8.54 -6.12 -20.86
CA GLU A 8 -8.79 -5.84 -22.28
C GLU A 8 -7.72 -4.91 -22.90
N HIS A 9 -7.17 -3.98 -22.12
CA HIS A 9 -6.23 -2.97 -22.59
C HIS A 9 -4.76 -3.24 -22.22
N GLY A 10 -4.47 -4.32 -21.49
CA GLY A 10 -3.11 -4.61 -20.99
C GLY A 10 -2.58 -3.54 -20.04
N ALA A 11 -3.45 -2.97 -19.21
CA ALA A 11 -3.08 -1.90 -18.27
C ALA A 11 -2.71 -2.48 -16.90
N ALA A 12 -1.66 -1.94 -16.30
CA ALA A 12 -1.33 -2.19 -14.89
C ALA A 12 -2.41 -1.63 -13.95
N LEU A 13 -2.56 -2.24 -12.79
CA LEU A 13 -3.60 -1.92 -11.81
C LEU A 13 -3.00 -1.50 -10.47
N ILE A 14 -3.48 -0.39 -9.93
CA ILE A 14 -3.30 -0.06 -8.52
C ILE A 14 -4.43 -0.72 -7.73
N ALA A 15 -4.08 -1.60 -6.80
CA ALA A 15 -5.04 -2.26 -5.92
C ALA A 15 -4.83 -1.76 -4.48
N LEU A 16 -5.83 -1.05 -3.96
CA LEU A 16 -5.77 -0.48 -2.61
C LEU A 16 -6.17 -1.54 -1.59
N THR A 17 -5.46 -1.62 -0.46
CA THR A 17 -5.80 -2.54 0.64
C THR A 17 -7.00 -2.01 1.45
N ILE A 18 -8.16 -1.95 0.79
CA ILE A 18 -9.47 -1.57 1.33
C ILE A 18 -10.44 -2.68 0.97
N ASP A 19 -11.16 -3.19 1.95
CA ASP A 19 -12.15 -4.25 1.77
C ASP A 19 -13.52 -3.84 2.33
N GLU A 20 -14.41 -4.81 2.49
CA GLU A 20 -15.77 -4.61 3.00
C GLU A 20 -15.79 -4.12 4.46
N GLU A 21 -14.74 -4.36 5.23
CA GLU A 21 -14.57 -3.89 6.62
C GLU A 21 -13.91 -2.50 6.67
N GLY A 22 -13.38 -2.03 5.54
CA GLY A 22 -12.86 -0.68 5.36
C GLY A 22 -11.35 -0.67 5.08
N GLN A 23 -10.69 0.40 5.52
CA GLN A 23 -9.29 0.63 5.20
C GLN A 23 -8.38 -0.13 6.18
N ALA A 24 -7.48 -0.97 5.65
CA ALA A 24 -6.59 -1.75 6.50
C ALA A 24 -5.54 -0.90 7.21
N ARG A 25 -5.53 -0.96 8.55
CA ARG A 25 -4.59 -0.21 9.40
C ARG A 25 -3.42 -1.03 9.91
N THR A 26 -3.61 -2.31 10.21
CA THR A 26 -2.52 -3.20 10.68
C THR A 26 -1.78 -3.83 9.50
N ALA A 27 -0.54 -4.27 9.73
CA ALA A 27 0.25 -4.94 8.70
C ALA A 27 -0.43 -6.24 8.24
N GLU A 28 -0.96 -7.01 9.19
CA GLU A 28 -1.63 -8.29 8.93
C GLU A 28 -2.88 -8.10 8.08
N HIS A 29 -3.67 -7.06 8.34
CA HIS A 29 -4.87 -6.78 7.56
C HIS A 29 -4.52 -6.29 6.16
N LYS A 30 -3.51 -5.41 6.02
CA LYS A 30 -3.02 -4.95 4.71
C LYS A 30 -2.58 -6.12 3.84
N VAL A 31 -1.78 -7.03 4.42
CA VAL A 31 -1.32 -8.25 3.73
C VAL A 31 -2.48 -9.16 3.39
N ALA A 32 -3.43 -9.40 4.31
CA ALA A 32 -4.57 -10.28 4.05
C ALA A 32 -5.43 -9.79 2.87
N ILE A 33 -5.68 -8.47 2.76
CA ILE A 33 -6.39 -7.91 1.61
C ILE A 33 -5.54 -8.03 0.33
N ALA A 34 -4.25 -7.70 0.40
CA ALA A 34 -3.36 -7.79 -0.75
C ALA A 34 -3.28 -9.22 -1.32
N GLU A 35 -3.19 -10.25 -0.47
CA GLU A 35 -3.23 -11.66 -0.89
C GLU A 35 -4.54 -12.00 -1.63
N ARG A 36 -5.70 -11.55 -1.09
CA ARG A 36 -7.00 -11.73 -1.75
C ARG A 36 -7.03 -11.05 -3.12
N LEU A 37 -6.51 -9.83 -3.21
CA LEU A 37 -6.46 -9.05 -4.45
C LEU A 37 -5.54 -9.70 -5.49
N ILE A 38 -4.33 -10.11 -5.10
CA ILE A 38 -3.38 -10.77 -5.99
C ILE A 38 -3.98 -12.07 -6.53
N ALA A 39 -4.58 -12.89 -5.66
CA ALA A 39 -5.23 -14.14 -6.06
C ALA A 39 -6.40 -13.93 -7.04
N ASP A 40 -7.24 -12.92 -6.81
CA ASP A 40 -8.35 -12.60 -7.72
C ASP A 40 -7.84 -12.08 -9.07
N LEU A 41 -6.92 -11.10 -9.05
CA LEU A 41 -6.39 -10.45 -10.27
C LEU A 41 -5.64 -11.44 -11.16
N THR A 42 -4.81 -12.31 -10.57
CA THR A 42 -4.06 -13.32 -11.31
C THR A 42 -4.95 -14.48 -11.75
N GLY A 43 -5.79 -15.02 -10.85
CA GLY A 43 -6.59 -16.21 -11.09
C GLY A 43 -7.81 -15.98 -11.98
N ASN A 44 -8.64 -14.99 -11.62
CA ASN A 44 -9.91 -14.75 -12.31
C ASN A 44 -9.77 -13.82 -13.52
N TRP A 45 -8.75 -12.96 -13.53
CA TRP A 45 -8.59 -11.93 -14.56
C TRP A 45 -7.33 -12.08 -15.41
N GLY A 46 -6.43 -13.00 -15.06
CA GLY A 46 -5.20 -13.25 -15.83
C GLY A 46 -4.23 -12.06 -15.85
N ILE A 47 -4.33 -11.14 -14.89
CA ILE A 47 -3.39 -10.03 -14.74
C ILE A 47 -2.05 -10.58 -14.25
N HIS A 48 -0.95 -10.19 -14.88
CA HIS A 48 0.38 -10.59 -14.43
C HIS A 48 0.74 -9.93 -13.10
N GLU A 49 1.41 -10.65 -12.20
CA GLU A 49 1.84 -10.09 -10.90
C GLU A 49 2.67 -8.82 -11.05
N SER A 50 3.53 -8.74 -12.07
CA SER A 50 4.34 -7.56 -12.38
C SER A 50 3.53 -6.31 -12.74
N ASP A 51 2.27 -6.49 -13.14
CA ASP A 51 1.34 -5.41 -13.51
C ASP A 51 0.44 -5.00 -12.32
N ILE A 52 0.62 -5.61 -11.16
CA ILE A 52 -0.12 -5.30 -9.93
C ILE A 52 0.73 -4.37 -9.06
N LEU A 53 0.19 -3.18 -8.76
CA LEU A 53 0.73 -2.24 -7.78
C LEU A 53 -0.15 -2.26 -6.54
N ILE A 54 0.32 -2.85 -5.44
CA ILE A 54 -0.40 -2.81 -4.17
C ILE A 54 -0.15 -1.48 -3.47
N ASP A 55 -1.22 -0.74 -3.18
CA ASP A 55 -1.17 0.40 -2.27
C ASP A 55 -1.53 -0.06 -0.86
N THR A 56 -0.51 -0.20 -0.01
CA THR A 56 -0.66 -0.62 1.39
C THR A 56 -1.16 0.51 2.29
N LEU A 57 -1.65 1.62 1.74
CA LEU A 57 -2.21 2.80 2.39
C LEU A 57 -1.24 3.54 3.31
N THR A 58 -1.09 4.84 3.07
CA THR A 58 -0.36 5.74 3.96
C THR A 58 -1.33 6.64 4.72
N PHE A 59 -1.41 6.46 6.04
CA PHE A 59 -2.18 7.32 6.95
C PHE A 59 -1.31 8.40 7.58
N THR A 60 -1.92 9.51 8.01
CA THR A 60 -1.20 10.52 8.78
C THR A 60 -0.89 10.01 10.19
N ILE A 61 0.36 10.19 10.63
CA ILE A 61 0.80 9.88 12.00
C ILE A 61 1.01 11.14 12.83
N CYS A 62 0.62 12.31 12.29
CA CYS A 62 0.86 13.62 12.90
C CYS A 62 -0.40 14.21 13.57
N THR A 63 -1.38 13.36 13.89
CA THR A 63 -2.68 13.77 14.43
C THR A 63 -2.69 13.99 15.94
N GLY A 64 -1.69 13.45 16.66
CA GLY A 64 -1.67 13.39 18.12
C GLY A 64 -2.53 12.26 18.73
N GLN A 65 -3.14 11.41 17.91
CA GLN A 65 -3.95 10.27 18.36
C GLN A 65 -3.08 9.01 18.47
N GLU A 66 -3.15 8.33 19.62
CA GLU A 66 -2.34 7.13 19.89
C GLU A 66 -2.62 5.99 18.89
N GLU A 67 -3.88 5.87 18.45
CA GLU A 67 -4.33 4.87 17.48
C GLU A 67 -3.61 4.99 16.13
N SER A 68 -3.24 6.21 15.72
CA SER A 68 -2.54 6.46 14.45
C SER A 68 -1.03 6.28 14.54
N ARG A 69 -0.47 6.21 15.74
CA ARG A 69 0.99 6.22 15.99
C ARG A 69 1.71 5.07 15.29
N LYS A 70 1.03 3.94 15.09
CA LYS A 70 1.59 2.73 14.46
C LYS A 70 1.24 2.56 12.98
N ASP A 71 0.46 3.46 12.38
CA ASP A 71 0.02 3.28 10.98
C ASP A 71 1.22 3.30 10.00
N GLY A 72 2.23 4.13 10.28
CA GLY A 72 3.45 4.20 9.47
C GLY A 72 4.24 2.89 9.48
N ILE A 73 4.52 2.34 10.67
CA ILE A 73 5.24 1.05 10.77
C ILE A 73 4.42 -0.10 10.20
N ALA A 74 3.10 -0.11 10.37
CA ALA A 74 2.24 -1.13 9.78
C ALA A 74 2.32 -1.13 8.25
N THR A 75 2.48 0.03 7.63
CA THR A 75 2.68 0.16 6.18
C THR A 75 4.03 -0.41 5.74
N ILE A 76 5.11 -0.09 6.46
CA ILE A 76 6.46 -0.62 6.19
C ILE A 76 6.49 -2.16 6.32
N GLU A 77 5.93 -2.70 7.40
CA GLU A 77 5.90 -4.16 7.61
C GLU A 77 5.03 -4.88 6.58
N ALA A 78 3.93 -4.28 6.14
CA ALA A 78 3.11 -4.85 5.06
C ALA A 78 3.90 -4.89 3.73
N ILE A 79 4.64 -3.84 3.39
CA ILE A 79 5.49 -3.82 2.19
C ILE A 79 6.55 -4.92 2.28
N ARG A 80 7.24 -5.04 3.41
CA ARG A 80 8.28 -6.07 3.63
C ARG A 80 7.73 -7.47 3.41
N GLU A 81 6.59 -7.76 4.02
CA GLU A 81 5.98 -9.09 3.91
C GLU A 81 5.48 -9.36 2.49
N LEU A 82 4.92 -8.36 1.81
CA LEU A 82 4.50 -8.48 0.41
C LEU A 82 5.69 -8.73 -0.52
N LYS A 83 6.77 -7.98 -0.40
CA LYS A 83 7.98 -8.17 -1.22
C LYS A 83 8.63 -9.53 -1.01
N LYS A 84 8.53 -10.09 0.19
CA LYS A 84 8.99 -11.44 0.50
C LYS A 84 8.14 -12.53 -0.17
N ARG A 85 6.81 -12.37 -0.19
CA ARG A 85 5.88 -13.38 -0.70
C ARG A 85 5.65 -13.28 -2.21
N HIS A 86 5.59 -12.05 -2.72
CA HIS A 86 5.25 -11.68 -4.09
C HIS A 86 6.30 -10.71 -4.63
N PRO A 87 7.53 -11.18 -4.93
CA PRO A 87 8.64 -10.31 -5.31
C PRO A 87 8.39 -9.52 -6.61
N ASP A 88 7.54 -10.05 -7.50
CA ASP A 88 7.23 -9.43 -8.79
C ASP A 88 6.15 -8.33 -8.67
N VAL A 89 5.30 -8.41 -7.63
CA VAL A 89 4.29 -7.39 -7.32
C VAL A 89 4.97 -6.07 -6.95
N GLN A 90 4.46 -4.98 -7.52
CA GLN A 90 4.91 -3.63 -7.23
C GLN A 90 4.19 -3.06 -6.01
N THR A 91 4.77 -2.06 -5.35
CA THR A 91 4.12 -1.32 -4.25
C THR A 91 4.08 0.17 -4.57
N THR A 92 3.01 0.84 -4.18
CA THR A 92 2.84 2.28 -4.37
C THR A 92 2.28 2.92 -3.11
N LEU A 93 2.56 4.20 -2.88
CA LEU A 93 2.09 4.93 -1.71
C LEU A 93 1.74 6.37 -2.06
N GLY A 94 0.62 6.84 -1.50
CA GLY A 94 0.34 8.26 -1.33
C GLY A 94 1.26 8.92 -0.28
N LEU A 95 2.56 8.99 -0.56
CA LEU A 95 3.62 9.30 0.41
C LEU A 95 3.32 10.53 1.29
N SER A 96 2.84 11.62 0.69
CA SER A 96 2.64 12.89 1.40
C SER A 96 1.58 12.85 2.50
N ASN A 97 0.78 11.79 2.58
CA ASN A 97 -0.25 11.62 3.61
C ASN A 97 0.35 11.40 4.99
N ILE A 98 1.53 10.76 5.08
CA ILE A 98 2.19 10.41 6.37
C ILE A 98 2.41 11.63 7.25
N SER A 99 2.68 12.78 6.63
CA SER A 99 3.07 14.03 7.27
C SER A 99 1.99 15.11 7.26
N PHE A 100 0.75 14.76 6.91
CA PHE A 100 -0.33 15.73 6.88
C PHE A 100 -0.54 16.38 8.25
N GLY A 101 -0.55 17.71 8.30
CA GLY A 101 -0.66 18.52 9.52
C GLY A 101 0.65 19.18 9.98
N LEU A 102 1.81 18.74 9.47
CA LEU A 102 3.09 19.37 9.80
C LEU A 102 3.42 20.58 8.91
N ASN A 103 4.33 21.43 9.37
CA ASN A 103 4.88 22.51 8.55
C ASN A 103 5.72 21.96 7.38
N PRO A 104 5.90 22.72 6.27
CA PRO A 104 6.57 22.23 5.07
C PRO A 104 7.96 21.63 5.30
N ALA A 105 8.79 22.24 6.15
CA ALA A 105 10.14 21.75 6.42
C ALA A 105 10.12 20.38 7.11
N ALA A 106 9.25 20.20 8.11
CA ALA A 106 9.08 18.92 8.80
C ALA A 106 8.48 17.84 7.87
N ARG A 107 7.58 18.21 6.96
CA ARG A 107 7.00 17.27 5.98
C ARG A 107 8.06 16.68 5.05
N VAL A 108 9.00 17.50 4.58
CA VAL A 108 10.10 17.01 3.71
C VAL A 108 10.90 15.93 4.44
N VAL A 109 11.33 16.19 5.67
CA VAL A 109 12.12 15.24 6.46
C VAL A 109 11.35 13.94 6.70
N LEU A 110 10.11 14.03 7.19
CA LEU A 110 9.32 12.84 7.49
C LEU A 110 9.03 12.01 6.23
N ASN A 111 8.64 12.65 5.13
CA ASN A 111 8.37 11.96 3.86
C ASN A 111 9.64 11.27 3.33
N SER A 112 10.80 11.92 3.41
CA SER A 112 12.06 11.35 2.92
C SER A 112 12.51 10.13 3.73
N VAL A 113 12.47 10.22 5.06
CA VAL A 113 12.82 9.09 5.94
C VAL A 113 11.83 7.95 5.78
N PHE A 114 10.53 8.24 5.74
CA PHE A 114 9.52 7.21 5.55
C PHE A 114 9.65 6.50 4.20
N LEU A 115 9.93 7.24 3.12
CA LEU A 115 10.19 6.65 1.81
C LEU A 115 11.42 5.74 1.82
N ASP A 116 12.52 6.17 2.44
CA ASP A 116 13.75 5.38 2.55
C ASP A 116 13.51 4.06 3.32
N GLU A 117 12.75 4.11 4.41
CA GLU A 117 12.35 2.91 5.15
C GLU A 117 11.44 1.97 4.32
N CYS A 118 10.49 2.53 3.55
CA CYS A 118 9.64 1.74 2.66
C CYS A 118 10.43 1.11 1.49
N VAL A 119 11.48 1.76 1.00
CA VAL A 119 12.34 1.21 -0.08
C VAL A 119 13.22 0.08 0.41
N LYS A 120 13.65 0.12 1.69
CA LYS A 120 14.46 -0.93 2.32
C LYS A 120 13.63 -2.13 2.82
N ALA A 121 12.31 -1.95 2.93
CA ALA A 121 11.38 -2.98 3.38
C ALA A 121 11.30 -4.13 2.37
#